data_AF-A0A3A5VX88-F1
#
_entry.id   AF-A0A3A5VX88-F1
#
_cell.length_a   1.000
_cell.length_b   1.000
_cell.length_c   1.000
_cell.angle_alpha   90.00
_cell.angle_beta   90.00
_cell.angle_gamma   90.00
#
_symmetry.space_group_name_H-M   'P 1'
#
loop_
_entity.id
_entity.type
_entity.pdbx_description
1 polymer ?
#
loop_
_entity_poly.entity_id
_entity_poly.type
_entity_poly.pdbx_seq_one_letter_code
_entity_poly.pdbx_strand_id
1 'polypeptide(L)'
;MDTEPEVQERIKQWTEHCIAFIEAGGKGEVGKMISSANRKIIEAEVGECCPTCDTHMTPTTKRGRQPKKGESPDPTSITVEHVVSRTLGGNNKLDNLVAMCHQCNMYRNATMTKLIPSYAQMHGRQLTEVERDKVSRFIEWSIRTIRTPSTKIDAECAELFAAFIAKAKSKTTAGKKQTHVGMKNPVANNSSEPMPNRSDMRQMLEVLKEIRDTQKAILELMVRPRKQRLRSWFRGIFGKKKGRNSAKVKLPEHHEKKKKAVKKKKTPSSEIKTEKIMPVPEDFEDTIRNILEGREPMKLAVFGHELKIYQEMNQWGHTGTEAFLVMHGFNKKYGLKKAILSKMPDEIMIEGVAPRQTISLKMKEEESVHEETVQEEIVQEPALQDQPEEPLIELNLQSFQAACIAVINEPMSPATFALRLGAHASVLCLSEISAKEFAHQCGIAKSWSLLKSLRTHLSDRVVVDGIGTAATIAPIDSA
;
A
#
# COMPACT_ATOMS: atom_id res chain seq x y z
N MET A 1 -16.80 0.39 27.54
CA MET A 1 -15.69 0.52 28.52
C MET A 1 -15.54 -0.83 29.17
N ASP A 2 -14.32 -1.34 29.21
CA ASP A 2 -14.01 -2.62 29.88
C ASP A 2 -14.01 -2.37 31.41
N THR A 3 -14.33 -3.39 32.20
CA THR A 3 -14.21 -3.33 33.66
C THR A 3 -12.74 -3.45 34.10
N GLU A 4 -12.38 -2.97 35.30
CA GLU A 4 -10.99 -3.07 35.79
C GLU A 4 -10.47 -4.52 35.82
N PRO A 5 -11.24 -5.55 36.26
CA PRO A 5 -10.77 -6.94 36.19
C PRO A 5 -10.51 -7.43 34.75
N GLU A 6 -11.35 -7.04 33.79
CA GLU A 6 -11.13 -7.40 32.37
C GLU A 6 -9.87 -6.74 31.81
N VAL A 7 -9.60 -5.49 32.19
CA VAL A 7 -8.39 -4.76 31.79
C VAL A 7 -7.15 -5.40 32.39
N GLN A 8 -7.17 -5.74 33.68
CA GLN A 8 -6.07 -6.43 34.35
C GLN A 8 -5.75 -7.77 33.71
N GLU A 9 -6.77 -8.57 33.40
CA GLU A 9 -6.59 -9.85 32.74
C GLU A 9 -5.99 -9.69 31.33
N ARG A 10 -6.46 -8.69 30.56
CA ARG A 10 -5.86 -8.36 29.27
C ARG A 10 -4.40 -7.93 29.40
N ILE A 11 -4.07 -7.08 30.36
CA ILE A 11 -2.69 -6.62 30.62
C ILE A 11 -1.79 -7.82 30.90
N LYS A 12 -2.24 -8.73 31.77
CA LYS A 12 -1.50 -9.95 32.11
C LYS A 12 -1.25 -10.82 30.87
N GLN A 13 -2.31 -11.16 30.13
CA GLN A 13 -2.23 -12.01 28.94
C GLN A 13 -1.32 -11.42 27.87
N TRP A 14 -1.45 -10.11 27.58
CA TRP A 14 -0.62 -9.45 26.59
C TRP A 14 0.83 -9.30 27.06
N THR A 15 1.07 -9.04 28.33
CA THR A 15 2.44 -8.96 28.88
C THR A 15 3.16 -10.29 28.76
N GLU A 16 2.54 -11.39 29.19
CA GLU A 16 3.08 -12.74 29.05
C GLU A 16 3.35 -13.08 27.57
N HIS A 17 2.39 -12.78 26.70
CA HIS A 17 2.52 -13.00 25.26
C HIS A 17 3.67 -12.20 24.64
N CYS A 18 3.78 -10.90 24.93
CA CYS A 18 4.79 -10.01 24.39
C CYS A 18 6.21 -10.42 24.81
N ILE A 19 6.38 -10.76 26.08
CA ILE A 19 7.67 -11.24 26.59
C ILE A 19 8.06 -12.53 25.88
N ALA A 20 7.18 -13.53 25.86
CA ALA A 20 7.45 -14.81 25.18
C ALA A 20 7.75 -14.61 23.69
N PHE A 21 7.03 -13.69 23.03
CA PHE A 21 7.23 -13.34 21.64
C PHE A 21 8.62 -12.76 21.35
N ILE A 22 9.07 -11.81 22.18
CA ILE A 22 10.37 -11.17 22.03
C ILE A 22 11.49 -12.20 22.28
N GLU A 23 11.39 -12.98 23.34
CA GLU A 23 12.39 -13.98 23.71
C GLU A 23 12.54 -15.08 22.67
N ALA A 24 11.43 -15.49 22.04
CA ALA A 24 11.43 -16.43 20.92
C ALA A 24 12.02 -15.87 19.61
N GLY A 25 12.43 -14.60 19.58
CA GLY A 25 12.96 -13.95 18.38
C GLY A 25 11.90 -13.61 17.34
N GLY A 26 10.63 -13.53 17.75
CA GLY A 26 9.53 -13.14 16.88
C GLY A 26 9.75 -11.72 16.37
N LYS A 27 9.86 -11.52 15.05
CA LYS A 27 10.14 -10.19 14.46
C LYS A 27 8.88 -9.38 14.11
N GLY A 28 7.82 -9.55 14.88
CA GLY A 28 6.46 -9.11 14.55
C GLY A 28 5.85 -9.90 13.39
N GLU A 29 4.55 -9.70 13.11
CA GLU A 29 3.97 -10.12 11.84
C GLU A 29 4.45 -9.23 10.66
N VAL A 30 5.70 -8.76 10.65
CA VAL A 30 6.19 -7.74 9.69
C VAL A 30 5.87 -8.16 8.25
N GLY A 31 5.13 -7.30 7.55
CA GLY A 31 4.65 -7.55 6.19
C GLY A 31 3.18 -7.99 6.09
N LYS A 32 2.56 -8.53 7.16
CA LYS A 32 1.12 -8.77 7.15
C LYS A 32 0.35 -7.45 7.20
N MET A 33 -0.62 -7.31 6.30
CA MET A 33 -1.51 -6.15 6.23
C MET A 33 -2.73 -6.38 7.11
N ILE A 34 -3.23 -5.33 7.76
CA ILE A 34 -4.55 -5.34 8.40
C ILE A 34 -5.59 -5.65 7.32
N SER A 35 -6.48 -6.60 7.60
CA SER A 35 -7.51 -7.00 6.65
C SER A 35 -8.36 -5.79 6.24
N SER A 36 -8.80 -5.75 4.99
CA SER A 36 -9.64 -4.67 4.49
C SER A 36 -10.96 -4.55 5.28
N ALA A 37 -11.48 -5.68 5.77
CA ALA A 37 -12.66 -5.73 6.63
C ALA A 37 -12.42 -5.03 7.98
N ASN A 38 -11.35 -5.40 8.71
CA ASN A 38 -11.04 -4.78 10.00
C ASN A 38 -10.73 -3.28 9.83
N ARG A 39 -9.98 -2.92 8.78
CA ARG A 39 -9.71 -1.53 8.44
C ARG A 39 -10.99 -0.74 8.22
N LYS A 40 -11.96 -1.28 7.46
CA LYS A 40 -13.26 -0.62 7.23
C LYS A 40 -14.05 -0.41 8.52
N ILE A 41 -13.99 -1.36 9.46
CA ILE A 41 -14.65 -1.24 10.77
C ILE A 41 -14.05 -0.06 11.55
N ILE A 42 -12.72 -0.01 11.66
CA ILE A 42 -12.04 1.05 12.41
C ILE A 42 -12.19 2.42 11.73
N GLU A 43 -12.06 2.48 10.40
CA GLU A 43 -12.22 3.72 9.64
C GLU A 43 -13.67 4.24 9.62
N ALA A 44 -14.66 3.47 10.10
CA ALA A 44 -16.02 3.94 10.28
C ALA A 44 -16.16 4.86 11.51
N GLU A 45 -15.17 4.89 12.41
CA GLU A 45 -15.13 5.77 13.60
C GLU A 45 -14.63 7.19 13.28
N VAL A 46 -14.53 7.56 12.00
CA VAL A 46 -14.25 8.95 11.60
C VAL A 46 -15.33 9.89 12.15
N GLY A 47 -14.91 11.00 12.74
CA GLY A 47 -15.78 11.96 13.43
C GLY A 47 -15.83 11.76 14.94
N GLU A 48 -15.50 10.56 15.43
CA GLU A 48 -15.39 10.29 16.87
C GLU A 48 -14.13 10.92 17.48
N CYS A 49 -14.13 11.09 18.80
CA CYS A 49 -12.95 11.55 19.54
C CYS A 49 -11.88 10.47 19.59
N CYS A 50 -10.61 10.87 19.49
CA CYS A 50 -9.49 9.98 19.71
C CYS A 50 -9.54 9.40 21.14
N PRO A 51 -9.28 8.09 21.35
CA PRO A 51 -9.37 7.49 22.68
C PRO A 51 -8.32 8.03 23.67
N THR A 52 -7.26 8.67 23.18
CA THR A 52 -6.15 9.20 23.98
C THR A 52 -6.14 10.72 24.10
N CYS A 53 -6.98 11.44 23.35
CA CYS A 53 -7.07 12.91 23.40
C CYS A 53 -8.41 13.42 22.86
N ASP A 54 -8.79 14.66 23.17
CA ASP A 54 -10.10 15.20 22.77
C ASP A 54 -10.19 15.64 21.29
N THR A 55 -9.28 15.17 20.43
CA THR A 55 -9.29 15.53 19.00
C THR A 55 -10.28 14.66 18.24
N HIS A 56 -11.22 15.28 17.54
CA HIS A 56 -12.09 14.59 16.58
C HIS A 56 -11.27 14.09 15.38
N MET A 57 -11.39 12.81 15.07
CA MET A 57 -10.63 12.18 14.00
C MET A 57 -11.21 12.54 12.62
N THR A 58 -10.37 13.00 11.71
CA THR A 58 -10.76 13.36 10.34
C THR A 58 -10.47 12.22 9.36
N PRO A 59 -11.20 12.11 8.24
CA PRO A 59 -10.89 11.10 7.23
C PRO A 59 -9.49 11.31 6.65
N THR A 60 -8.74 10.23 6.43
CA THR A 60 -7.44 10.32 5.76
C THR A 60 -7.63 10.78 4.31
N THR A 61 -7.08 11.94 3.96
CA THR A 61 -7.22 12.56 2.62
C THR A 61 -6.57 11.76 1.48
N LYS A 62 -5.65 10.84 1.81
CA LYS A 62 -4.82 10.11 0.84
C LYS A 62 -4.80 8.61 1.14
N ARG A 63 -5.96 7.95 1.05
CA ARG A 63 -6.09 6.51 1.27
C ARG A 63 -5.19 5.73 0.31
N GLY A 64 -4.31 4.88 0.84
CA GLY A 64 -3.44 3.99 0.05
C GLY A 64 -2.25 4.65 -0.65
N ARG A 65 -2.07 5.97 -0.53
CA ARG A 65 -0.88 6.65 -1.05
C ARG A 65 0.15 6.75 0.06
N GLN A 66 1.38 6.31 -0.20
CA GLN A 66 2.49 6.69 0.67
C GLN A 66 2.64 8.22 0.65
N PRO A 67 2.78 8.89 1.81
CA PRO A 67 3.05 10.31 1.84
C PRO A 67 4.26 10.61 0.95
N LYS A 68 4.21 11.72 0.19
CA LYS A 68 5.41 12.15 -0.55
C LYS A 68 6.54 12.44 0.45
N LYS A 69 7.80 12.32 0.03
CA LYS A 69 8.95 12.68 0.87
C LYS A 69 8.78 14.12 1.39
N GLY A 70 8.75 14.29 2.70
CA GLY A 70 8.53 15.59 3.37
C GLY A 70 7.06 15.92 3.70
N GLU A 71 6.10 15.11 3.25
CA GLU A 71 4.70 15.25 3.63
C GLU A 71 4.39 14.38 4.86
N SER A 72 3.96 15.00 5.96
CA SER A 72 3.38 14.28 7.10
C SER A 72 1.86 14.19 6.94
N PRO A 73 1.23 13.05 7.27
CA PRO A 73 -0.23 12.99 7.37
C PRO A 73 -0.78 14.06 8.31
N ASP A 74 -2.04 14.47 8.08
CA ASP A 74 -2.71 15.43 8.95
C ASP A 74 -2.71 14.90 10.40
N PRO A 75 -2.25 15.68 11.40
CA PRO A 75 -2.23 15.28 12.81
C PRO A 75 -3.58 14.73 13.31
N THR A 76 -4.68 15.25 12.78
CA THR A 76 -6.05 14.88 13.16
C THR A 76 -6.60 13.68 12.38
N SER A 77 -5.90 13.25 11.31
CA SER A 77 -6.40 12.15 10.47
C SER A 77 -6.46 10.83 11.25
N ILE A 78 -7.51 10.06 11.00
CA ILE A 78 -7.68 8.73 11.57
C ILE A 78 -6.55 7.80 11.12
N THR A 79 -6.07 6.97 12.04
CA THR A 79 -5.17 5.86 11.79
C THR A 79 -5.75 4.59 12.41
N VAL A 80 -5.48 3.45 11.78
CA VAL A 80 -5.79 2.13 12.36
C VAL A 80 -4.56 1.70 13.13
N GLU A 81 -4.60 1.87 14.45
CA GLU A 81 -3.46 1.65 15.34
C GLU A 81 -3.63 0.36 16.14
N HIS A 82 -2.50 -0.25 16.54
CA HIS A 82 -2.52 -1.45 17.38
C HIS A 82 -2.53 -1.10 18.86
N VAL A 83 -3.46 -1.66 19.64
CA VAL A 83 -3.51 -1.48 21.10
C VAL A 83 -2.20 -1.97 21.74
N VAL A 84 -1.66 -3.10 21.28
CA VAL A 84 -0.32 -3.59 21.59
C VAL A 84 0.52 -3.54 20.32
N SER A 85 1.70 -2.89 20.37
CA SER A 85 2.56 -2.71 19.19
C SER A 85 2.97 -4.05 18.57
N ARG A 86 2.93 -4.12 17.24
CA ARG A 86 3.39 -5.30 16.48
C ARG A 86 4.85 -5.64 16.70
N THR A 87 5.69 -4.64 17.00
CA THR A 87 7.11 -4.87 17.30
C THR A 87 7.30 -5.61 18.62
N LEU A 88 6.30 -5.57 19.51
CA LEU A 88 6.31 -6.27 20.79
C LEU A 88 5.45 -7.55 20.77
N GLY A 89 4.90 -7.97 19.63
CA GLY A 89 4.05 -9.17 19.53
C GLY A 89 2.57 -8.91 19.28
N GLY A 90 2.16 -7.65 19.11
CA GLY A 90 0.82 -7.30 18.64
C GLY A 90 0.47 -7.97 17.31
N ASN A 91 -0.82 -8.25 17.11
CA ASN A 91 -1.33 -8.92 15.91
C ASN A 91 -2.37 -8.06 15.16
N ASN A 92 -2.76 -8.48 13.95
CA ASN A 92 -3.72 -7.74 13.10
C ASN A 92 -5.20 -8.11 13.33
N LYS A 93 -5.54 -8.75 14.46
CA LYS A 93 -6.93 -9.08 14.81
C LYS A 93 -7.64 -7.85 15.39
N LEU A 94 -8.96 -7.81 15.22
CA LEU A 94 -9.79 -6.64 15.53
C LEU A 94 -9.72 -6.23 17.01
N ASP A 95 -9.55 -7.18 17.93
CA ASP A 95 -9.41 -6.94 19.37
C ASP A 95 -8.14 -6.16 19.75
N ASN A 96 -7.10 -6.22 18.90
CA ASN A 96 -5.86 -5.46 19.03
C ASN A 96 -5.82 -4.20 18.15
N LEU A 97 -6.94 -3.79 17.53
CA LEU A 97 -6.99 -2.58 16.69
C LEU A 97 -7.86 -1.50 17.34
N VAL A 98 -7.50 -0.24 17.11
CA VAL A 98 -8.23 0.93 17.59
C VAL A 98 -8.16 2.08 16.58
N ALA A 99 -9.19 2.91 16.51
CA ALA A 99 -9.11 4.19 15.81
C ALA A 99 -8.33 5.18 16.67
N MET A 100 -7.32 5.82 16.10
CA MET A 100 -6.51 6.81 16.81
C MET A 100 -6.11 7.94 15.86
N CYS A 101 -6.09 9.19 16.33
CA CYS A 101 -5.56 10.27 15.51
C CYS A 101 -4.06 10.06 15.24
N HIS A 102 -3.60 10.48 14.06
CA HIS A 102 -2.23 10.28 13.62
C HIS A 102 -1.20 10.84 14.61
N GLN A 103 -1.51 11.98 15.23
CA GLN A 103 -0.64 12.62 16.20
C GLN A 103 -0.40 11.76 17.46
N CYS A 104 -1.47 11.23 18.06
CA CYS A 104 -1.37 10.37 19.23
C CYS A 104 -0.66 9.05 18.92
N ASN A 105 -0.95 8.46 17.75
CA ASN A 105 -0.23 7.28 17.26
C ASN A 105 1.29 7.54 17.20
N MET A 106 1.69 8.65 16.59
CA MET A 106 3.10 9.02 16.48
C MET A 106 3.76 9.22 17.85
N TYR A 107 3.09 9.89 18.80
CA TYR A 107 3.62 10.09 20.17
C TYR A 107 3.67 8.80 20.98
N ARG A 108 2.73 7.89 20.75
CA ARG A 108 2.73 6.58 21.38
C ARG A 108 3.94 5.75 20.95
N ASN A 109 4.24 5.75 19.66
CA ASN A 109 5.46 5.12 19.12
C ASN A 109 6.75 5.77 19.63
N ALA A 110 6.77 7.10 19.76
CA ALA A 110 7.91 7.81 20.34
C ALA A 110 8.10 7.49 21.83
N THR A 111 7.01 7.35 22.58
CA THR A 111 7.01 6.96 23.99
C THR A 111 7.58 5.55 24.17
N MET A 112 7.13 4.58 23.35
CA MET A 112 7.69 3.22 23.33
C MET A 112 9.21 3.24 23.11
N THR A 113 9.66 3.99 22.09
CA THR A 113 11.07 4.06 21.70
C THR A 113 11.94 4.68 22.78
N LYS A 114 11.39 5.59 23.59
CA LYS A 114 12.08 6.21 24.71
C LYS A 114 12.15 5.30 25.94
N LEU A 115 11.04 4.63 26.28
CA LEU A 115 10.98 3.75 27.44
C LEU A 115 11.80 2.47 27.24
N ILE A 116 11.71 1.88 26.06
CA ILE A 116 12.35 0.62 25.67
C ILE A 116 13.38 0.91 24.57
N PRO A 117 14.52 1.56 24.91
CA PRO A 117 15.56 1.82 23.93
C PRO A 117 16.09 0.51 23.37
N SER A 118 16.44 0.50 22.09
CA SER A 118 17.03 -0.68 21.43
C SER A 118 16.16 -1.94 21.45
N TYR A 119 14.83 -1.82 21.48
CA TYR A 119 13.93 -2.99 21.45
C TYR A 119 14.23 -3.98 20.31
N ALA A 120 14.76 -3.49 19.18
CA ALA A 120 15.18 -4.33 18.06
C ALA A 120 16.28 -5.36 18.44
N GLN A 121 17.14 -5.06 19.41
CA GLN A 121 18.22 -5.91 19.91
C GLN A 121 17.76 -6.89 21.01
N MET A 122 16.51 -6.78 21.46
CA MET A 122 15.94 -7.66 22.49
C MET A 122 15.44 -8.99 21.92
N HIS A 123 15.16 -9.05 20.61
CA HIS A 123 14.59 -10.23 19.98
C HIS A 123 15.57 -11.41 19.93
N GLY A 124 15.12 -12.58 20.37
CA GLY A 124 15.85 -13.84 20.25
C GLY A 124 16.82 -14.12 21.39
N ARG A 125 16.70 -13.37 22.49
CA ARG A 125 17.42 -13.62 23.74
C ARG A 125 16.50 -13.49 24.94
N GLN A 126 16.94 -14.01 26.07
CA GLN A 126 16.25 -13.80 27.33
C GLN A 126 16.31 -12.32 27.73
N LEU A 127 15.17 -11.78 28.16
CA LEU A 127 15.05 -10.43 28.69
C LEU A 127 15.48 -10.41 30.16
N THR A 128 16.28 -9.40 30.49
CA THR A 128 16.59 -9.07 31.88
C THR A 128 15.32 -8.63 32.62
N GLU A 129 15.32 -8.68 33.95
CA GLU A 129 14.18 -8.25 34.76
C GLU A 129 13.78 -6.79 34.48
N VAL A 130 14.77 -5.91 34.32
CA VAL A 130 14.55 -4.49 33.97
C VAL A 130 13.89 -4.33 32.60
N GLU A 131 14.26 -5.17 31.62
CA GLU A 131 13.64 -5.15 30.29
C GLU A 131 12.21 -5.70 30.32
N ARG A 132 11.97 -6.78 31.08
CA ARG A 132 10.62 -7.33 31.28
C ARG A 132 9.71 -6.31 31.96
N ASP A 133 10.20 -5.61 32.98
CA ASP A 133 9.48 -4.53 33.66
C ASP A 133 9.09 -3.42 32.69
N LYS A 134 10.05 -2.90 31.91
CA LYS A 134 9.78 -1.84 30.91
C LYS A 134 8.76 -2.26 29.85
N VAL A 135 8.85 -3.49 29.34
CA VAL A 135 7.85 -4.04 28.40
C VAL A 135 6.49 -4.09 29.08
N SER A 136 6.40 -4.65 30.29
CA SER A 136 5.14 -4.79 31.05
C SER A 136 4.48 -3.44 31.29
N ARG A 137 5.26 -2.44 31.76
CA ARG A 137 4.81 -1.07 32.01
C ARG A 137 4.28 -0.40 30.74
N PHE A 138 4.96 -0.56 29.60
CA PHE A 138 4.48 -0.02 28.33
C PHE A 138 3.18 -0.68 27.85
N ILE A 139 3.05 -2.00 27.99
CA ILE A 139 1.85 -2.75 27.62
C ILE A 139 0.67 -2.32 28.49
N GLU A 140 0.87 -2.22 29.81
CA GLU A 140 -0.14 -1.71 30.73
C GLU A 140 -0.58 -0.29 30.35
N TRP A 141 0.36 0.64 30.21
CA TRP A 141 0.08 2.02 29.83
C TRP A 141 -0.71 2.09 28.51
N SER A 142 -0.31 1.30 27.53
CA SER A 142 -0.95 1.23 26.23
C SER A 142 -2.41 0.76 26.28
N ILE A 143 -2.69 -0.27 27.08
CA ILE A 143 -4.05 -0.80 27.23
C ILE A 143 -4.91 0.19 28.01
N ARG A 144 -4.40 0.72 29.13
CA ARG A 144 -5.15 1.65 30.01
C ARG A 144 -5.51 2.96 29.31
N THR A 145 -4.58 3.54 28.56
CA THR A 145 -4.83 4.79 27.82
C THR A 145 -5.95 4.69 26.78
N ILE A 146 -6.32 3.47 26.36
CA ILE A 146 -7.40 3.22 25.40
C ILE A 146 -8.67 2.70 26.08
N ARG A 147 -8.53 1.79 27.05
CA ARG A 147 -9.66 1.04 27.63
C ARG A 147 -10.19 1.64 28.93
N THR A 148 -9.33 2.30 29.71
CA THR A 148 -9.64 2.84 31.04
C THR A 148 -8.84 4.13 31.34
N PRO A 149 -9.02 5.21 30.56
CA PRO A 149 -8.19 6.42 30.64
C PRO A 149 -8.26 7.16 31.99
N SER A 150 -9.20 6.82 32.87
CA SER A 150 -9.37 7.40 34.21
C SER A 150 -8.69 6.61 35.34
N THR A 151 -7.90 5.57 35.04
CA THR A 151 -7.26 4.69 36.03
C THR A 151 -5.79 5.05 36.29
N LYS A 152 -5.14 4.35 37.23
CA LYS A 152 -3.70 4.50 37.51
C LYS A 152 -2.90 4.12 36.26
N ILE A 153 -2.45 5.13 35.52
CA ILE A 153 -1.60 4.98 34.34
C ILE A 153 -0.13 5.14 34.78
N ASP A 154 0.78 4.41 34.13
CA ASP A 154 2.23 4.54 34.38
C ASP A 154 2.69 6.00 34.23
N ALA A 155 3.26 6.56 35.30
CA ALA A 155 3.60 7.98 35.37
C ALA A 155 4.70 8.38 34.37
N GLU A 156 5.76 7.57 34.24
CA GLU A 156 6.86 7.83 33.32
C GLU A 156 6.39 7.84 31.86
N CYS A 157 5.58 6.85 31.46
CA CYS A 157 5.00 6.82 30.12
C CYS A 157 4.05 8.01 29.87
N ALA A 158 3.24 8.39 30.86
CA ALA A 158 2.36 9.55 30.78
C ALA A 158 3.15 10.86 30.63
N GLU A 159 4.22 11.03 31.39
CA GLU A 159 5.12 12.19 31.31
C GLU A 159 5.83 12.28 29.95
N LEU A 160 6.36 11.16 29.45
CA LEU A 160 6.98 11.09 28.12
C LEU A 160 5.99 11.50 27.03
N PHE A 161 4.77 10.96 27.09
CA PHE A 161 3.71 11.27 26.13
C PHE A 161 3.28 12.76 26.21
N ALA A 162 3.09 13.28 27.42
CA ALA A 162 2.77 14.69 27.64
C ALA A 162 3.88 15.62 27.14
N ALA A 163 5.15 15.26 27.33
CA ALA A 163 6.29 16.01 26.82
C ALA A 163 6.29 16.10 25.29
N PHE A 164 5.92 15.02 24.58
CA PHE A 164 5.78 15.05 23.12
C PHE A 164 4.64 15.96 22.66
N ILE A 165 3.50 15.95 23.37
CA ILE A 165 2.38 16.87 23.11
C ILE A 165 2.82 18.32 23.31
N ALA A 166 3.47 18.64 24.44
CA ALA A 166 3.93 19.99 24.76
C ALA A 166 4.94 20.51 23.72
N LYS A 167 5.89 19.65 23.29
CA LYS A 167 6.88 19.98 22.27
C LYS A 167 6.26 20.27 20.90
N ALA A 168 5.14 19.65 20.57
CA ALA A 168 4.44 19.92 19.32
C ALA A 168 3.67 21.23 19.36
N LYS A 169 3.03 21.54 20.50
CA LYS A 169 2.33 22.81 20.72
C LYS A 169 3.30 24.01 20.64
N SER A 170 4.51 23.89 21.18
CA SER A 170 5.49 24.98 21.15
C SER A 170 6.02 25.29 19.74
N LYS A 171 6.20 24.27 18.89
CA LYS A 171 6.64 24.46 17.49
C LYS A 171 5.65 25.27 16.66
N THR A 172 4.35 25.02 16.83
CA THR A 172 3.30 25.73 16.06
C THR A 172 3.23 27.21 16.40
N THR A 173 3.50 27.58 17.66
CA THR A 173 3.48 28.98 18.09
C THR A 173 4.72 29.75 17.63
N ALA A 174 5.89 29.12 17.62
CA ALA A 174 7.14 29.77 17.19
C ALA A 174 7.19 30.04 15.67
N GLY A 175 6.67 29.12 14.84
CA GLY A 175 6.71 29.26 13.39
C GLY A 175 5.79 30.34 12.81
N LYS A 176 4.79 30.82 13.58
CA LYS A 176 3.78 31.77 13.08
C LYS A 176 4.15 33.25 13.31
N LYS A 177 5.23 33.53 14.06
CA LYS A 177 5.65 34.91 14.39
C LYS A 177 6.83 35.44 13.56
N GLN A 178 7.35 34.67 12.60
CA GLN A 178 8.57 35.04 11.86
C GLN A 178 8.37 35.38 10.37
N THR A 179 7.14 35.65 9.95
CA THR A 179 6.87 36.29 8.65
C THR A 179 6.16 37.61 8.90
N HIS A 180 6.81 38.71 8.49
CA HIS A 180 6.31 40.10 8.44
C HIS A 180 6.88 41.09 9.49
N VAL A 181 8.19 41.06 9.74
CA VAL A 181 8.93 42.30 10.04
C VAL A 181 10.08 42.38 9.05
N GLY A 182 10.00 43.37 8.16
CA GLY A 182 10.96 43.57 7.08
C GLY A 182 12.37 43.81 7.61
N MET A 183 13.25 42.84 7.39
CA MET A 183 14.69 43.11 7.39
C MET A 183 15.04 43.67 6.00
N LYS A 184 15.17 44.99 5.94
CA LYS A 184 15.86 45.68 4.85
C LYS A 184 17.34 45.32 4.95
N ASN A 185 17.84 44.46 4.07
CA ASN A 185 19.26 44.41 3.75
C ASN A 185 19.50 45.27 2.50
N PRO A 186 20.50 46.18 2.50
CA PRO A 186 20.86 46.95 1.33
C PRO A 186 21.77 46.09 0.46
N VAL A 187 21.26 45.58 -0.64
CA VAL A 187 22.09 45.05 -1.74
C VAL A 187 21.67 45.78 -3.00
N ALA A 188 22.56 46.65 -3.47
CA ALA A 188 22.53 47.22 -4.79
C ALA A 188 22.79 46.11 -5.82
N ASN A 189 21.87 45.93 -6.77
CA ASN A 189 22.18 45.84 -8.21
C ASN A 189 20.94 45.46 -9.03
N ASN A 190 20.51 46.43 -9.83
CA ASN A 190 19.98 46.34 -11.20
C ASN A 190 19.53 44.96 -11.72
N SER A 191 18.23 44.69 -11.62
CA SER A 191 17.44 44.13 -12.72
C SER A 191 15.96 44.32 -12.39
N SER A 192 15.38 45.41 -12.90
CA SER A 192 13.94 45.65 -12.82
C SER A 192 13.25 44.86 -13.93
N GLU A 193 12.93 43.60 -13.66
CA GLU A 193 11.86 42.96 -14.42
C GLU A 193 10.53 43.63 -14.04
N PRO A 194 9.74 44.08 -15.03
CA PRO A 194 8.45 44.69 -14.76
C PRO A 194 7.54 43.64 -14.12
N MET A 195 7.15 43.90 -12.87
CA MET A 195 6.13 43.15 -12.17
C MET A 195 4.90 42.98 -13.07
N PRO A 196 4.34 41.75 -13.20
CA PRO A 196 3.19 41.50 -14.04
C PRO A 196 2.06 42.44 -13.65
N ASN A 197 1.44 43.04 -14.67
CA ASN A 197 0.40 44.03 -14.53
C ASN A 197 -0.68 43.47 -13.58
N ARG A 198 -1.11 44.31 -12.63
CA ARG A 198 -2.09 43.95 -11.59
C ARG A 198 -3.42 43.45 -12.19
N SER A 199 -3.69 43.83 -13.44
CA SER A 199 -4.79 43.33 -14.27
C SER A 199 -4.62 41.85 -14.65
N ASP A 200 -3.45 41.48 -15.16
CA ASP A 200 -3.15 40.12 -15.63
C ASP A 200 -3.20 39.12 -14.49
N MET A 201 -2.75 39.54 -13.30
CA MET A 201 -2.83 38.72 -12.10
C MET A 201 -4.27 38.49 -11.63
N ARG A 202 -5.19 39.46 -11.80
CA ARG A 202 -6.62 39.24 -11.53
C ARG A 202 -7.23 38.26 -12.53
N GLN A 203 -6.90 38.42 -13.81
CA GLN A 203 -7.41 37.56 -14.87
C GLN A 203 -6.95 36.11 -14.69
N MET A 204 -5.69 35.91 -14.32
CA MET A 204 -5.14 34.59 -13.97
C MET A 204 -5.85 33.97 -12.74
N LEU A 205 -6.16 34.77 -11.71
CA LEU A 205 -6.90 34.28 -10.54
C LEU A 205 -8.34 33.88 -10.89
N GLU A 206 -8.95 34.56 -11.85
CA GLU A 206 -10.30 34.26 -12.33
C GLU A 206 -10.33 32.95 -13.12
N VAL A 207 -9.36 32.74 -14.01
CA VAL A 207 -9.17 31.45 -14.73
C VAL A 207 -8.92 30.30 -13.76
N LEU A 208 -8.06 30.49 -12.74
CA LEU A 208 -7.79 29.46 -11.74
C LEU A 208 -9.03 29.12 -10.90
N LYS A 209 -9.89 30.11 -10.64
CA LYS A 209 -11.18 29.90 -9.96
C LYS A 209 -12.14 29.09 -10.82
N GLU A 210 -12.23 29.39 -12.11
CA GLU A 210 -13.06 28.65 -13.07
C GLU A 210 -12.61 27.19 -13.24
N ILE A 211 -11.31 26.95 -13.35
CA ILE A 211 -10.73 25.60 -13.41
C ILE A 211 -11.11 24.79 -12.17
N ARG A 212 -10.95 25.39 -10.98
CA ARG A 212 -11.31 24.74 -9.71
C ARG A 212 -12.80 24.41 -9.64
N ASP A 213 -13.66 25.33 -10.06
CA ASP A 213 -15.11 25.14 -9.99
C ASP A 213 -15.57 24.06 -11.00
N THR A 214 -14.92 24.00 -12.18
CA THR A 214 -15.12 22.94 -13.18
C THR A 214 -14.70 21.57 -12.64
N GLN A 215 -13.52 21.47 -12.02
CA GLN A 215 -13.04 20.24 -11.40
C GLN A 215 -13.97 19.77 -10.26
N LYS A 216 -14.52 20.70 -9.48
CA LYS A 216 -15.51 20.39 -8.44
C LYS A 216 -16.81 19.83 -9.04
N ALA A 217 -17.30 20.39 -10.13
CA ALA A 217 -18.49 19.89 -10.82
C ALA A 217 -18.29 18.47 -11.39
N ILE A 218 -17.10 18.20 -11.97
CA ILE A 218 -16.73 16.86 -12.45
C ILE A 218 -16.67 15.86 -11.29
N LEU A 219 -16.06 16.24 -10.16
CA LEU A 219 -15.99 15.41 -8.97
C LEU A 219 -17.38 15.13 -8.37
N GLU A 220 -18.26 16.13 -8.29
CA GLU A 220 -19.64 15.93 -7.86
C GLU A 220 -20.41 14.99 -8.79
N LEU A 221 -20.16 15.08 -10.10
CA LEU A 221 -20.71 14.11 -11.05
C LEU A 221 -20.19 12.70 -10.80
N MET A 222 -18.90 12.54 -10.45
CA MET A 222 -18.23 11.25 -10.20
C MET A 222 -18.62 10.59 -8.87
N VAL A 223 -18.92 11.38 -7.83
CA VAL A 223 -19.27 10.86 -6.51
C VAL A 223 -20.72 10.38 -6.43
N ARG A 224 -21.60 10.76 -7.37
CA ARG A 224 -22.98 10.26 -7.40
C ARG A 224 -23.03 8.74 -7.64
N PRO A 225 -23.81 7.97 -6.84
CA PRO A 225 -23.89 6.52 -6.96
C PRO A 225 -24.23 6.04 -8.38
N ARG A 226 -23.44 5.08 -8.89
CA ARG A 226 -23.53 4.55 -10.27
C ARG A 226 -24.95 4.10 -10.68
N LYS A 227 -25.79 3.70 -9.71
CA LYS A 227 -27.20 3.32 -9.91
C LYS A 227 -28.13 4.49 -10.28
N GLN A 228 -27.75 5.75 -10.03
CA GLN A 228 -28.52 6.93 -10.45
C GLN A 228 -28.13 7.44 -11.84
N ARG A 229 -26.86 7.28 -12.27
CA ARG A 229 -26.39 7.69 -13.62
C ARG A 229 -27.09 6.93 -14.75
N LEU A 230 -27.27 5.61 -14.59
CA LEU A 230 -27.99 4.80 -15.58
C LEU A 230 -29.48 5.18 -15.64
N ARG A 231 -30.10 5.50 -14.51
CA ARG A 231 -31.53 5.88 -14.49
C ARG A 231 -31.81 7.24 -15.12
N SER A 232 -30.89 8.20 -15.07
CA SER A 232 -31.06 9.49 -15.75
C SER A 232 -30.76 9.40 -17.24
N TRP A 233 -29.78 8.58 -17.65
CA TRP A 233 -29.45 8.39 -19.06
C TRP A 233 -30.53 7.60 -19.81
N PHE A 234 -31.08 6.54 -19.21
CA PHE A 234 -32.17 5.76 -19.83
C PHE A 234 -33.55 6.44 -19.78
N ARG A 235 -33.77 7.46 -18.94
CA ARG A 235 -35.03 8.24 -18.92
C ARG A 235 -35.11 9.29 -20.04
N GLY A 236 -34.02 9.60 -20.73
CA GLY A 236 -34.02 10.54 -21.85
C GLY A 236 -34.47 9.95 -23.19
N ILE A 237 -34.48 8.62 -23.35
CA ILE A 237 -34.62 7.96 -24.67
C ILE A 237 -35.82 7.02 -24.77
N PHE A 238 -36.50 6.64 -23.67
CA PHE A 238 -37.72 5.84 -23.76
C PHE A 238 -38.92 6.50 -23.06
N GLY A 239 -39.92 6.78 -23.90
CA GLY A 239 -41.17 7.44 -23.56
C GLY A 239 -41.99 6.74 -22.46
N LYS A 240 -42.81 7.59 -21.86
CA LYS A 240 -43.82 7.31 -20.83
C LYS A 240 -44.66 6.06 -21.14
N LYS A 241 -44.65 5.06 -20.25
CA LYS A 241 -45.77 4.10 -20.09
C LYS A 241 -46.41 4.27 -18.70
N LYS A 242 -47.73 4.47 -18.73
CA LYS A 242 -48.62 4.70 -17.58
C LYS A 242 -48.84 3.43 -16.74
N GLY A 243 -48.77 3.63 -15.42
CA GLY A 243 -49.55 3.06 -14.29
C GLY A 243 -50.10 1.64 -14.30
N ARG A 244 -49.96 0.94 -13.15
CA ARG A 244 -51.06 0.67 -12.19
C ARG A 244 -50.58 -0.13 -10.95
N ASN A 245 -50.89 0.43 -9.78
CA ASN A 245 -51.43 -0.14 -8.53
C ASN A 245 -50.98 -1.51 -7.97
N SER A 246 -50.31 -1.42 -6.82
CA SER A 246 -50.58 -2.04 -5.50
C SER A 246 -51.11 -3.49 -5.40
N ALA A 247 -50.36 -4.32 -4.66
CA ALA A 247 -50.95 -5.35 -3.81
C ALA A 247 -50.12 -5.52 -2.51
N LYS A 248 -50.85 -5.41 -1.39
CA LYS A 248 -50.40 -5.71 -0.02
C LYS A 248 -50.06 -7.20 0.08
N VAL A 249 -48.91 -7.55 0.63
CA VAL A 249 -48.62 -8.92 1.10
C VAL A 249 -48.32 -8.86 2.60
N LYS A 250 -49.09 -9.67 3.32
CA LYS A 250 -49.18 -9.77 4.78
C LYS A 250 -47.95 -10.48 5.35
N LEU A 251 -47.50 -10.03 6.53
CA LEU A 251 -46.70 -10.82 7.47
C LEU A 251 -47.51 -12.01 8.00
N PRO A 252 -46.85 -13.14 8.32
CA PRO A 252 -47.30 -14.03 9.38
C PRO A 252 -46.42 -13.91 10.63
N GLU A 253 -47.12 -14.03 11.75
CA GLU A 253 -46.69 -14.00 13.14
C GLU A 253 -45.81 -15.18 13.55
N HIS A 254 -44.84 -14.87 14.42
CA HIS A 254 -44.66 -15.43 15.75
C HIS A 254 -45.38 -16.74 16.13
N HIS A 255 -44.62 -17.83 16.31
CA HIS A 255 -44.94 -18.94 17.22
C HIS A 255 -43.66 -19.28 18.01
N GLU A 256 -43.60 -18.89 19.28
CA GLU A 256 -43.92 -19.70 20.47
C GLU A 256 -42.87 -20.76 20.85
N LYS A 257 -42.20 -20.44 21.97
CA LYS A 257 -41.30 -21.32 22.73
C LYS A 257 -42.13 -22.41 23.43
N LYS A 258 -41.71 -23.68 23.34
CA LYS A 258 -42.03 -24.69 24.36
C LYS A 258 -40.77 -25.38 24.87
N LYS A 259 -40.68 -25.44 26.20
CA LYS A 259 -39.62 -26.07 27.00
C LYS A 259 -39.93 -27.56 27.25
N LYS A 260 -38.86 -28.35 27.20
CA LYS A 260 -38.49 -29.56 27.99
C LYS A 260 -39.51 -30.70 28.19
N ALA A 261 -39.05 -31.92 27.85
CA ALA A 261 -39.04 -33.06 28.76
C ALA A 261 -37.96 -34.10 28.34
N VAL A 262 -37.49 -34.83 29.33
CA VAL A 262 -36.30 -35.69 29.38
C VAL A 262 -36.73 -37.17 29.38
N LYS A 263 -36.14 -38.04 28.53
CA LYS A 263 -35.51 -39.36 28.84
C LYS A 263 -35.51 -40.38 27.67
N LYS A 264 -34.40 -41.16 27.65
CA LYS A 264 -34.17 -42.54 27.16
C LYS A 264 -33.74 -42.81 25.70
N LYS A 265 -32.40 -42.92 25.55
CA LYS A 265 -31.61 -44.06 25.04
C LYS A 265 -32.25 -44.98 23.96
N LYS A 266 -31.78 -44.87 22.71
CA LYS A 266 -31.44 -45.97 21.76
C LYS A 266 -30.83 -45.37 20.46
N THR A 267 -29.65 -45.84 20.07
CA THR A 267 -28.96 -45.63 18.78
C THR A 267 -29.48 -46.62 17.72
N PRO A 268 -29.08 -46.51 16.43
CA PRO A 268 -28.99 -45.34 15.56
C PRO A 268 -29.89 -45.52 14.31
N SER A 269 -30.53 -44.46 13.82
CA SER A 269 -31.24 -44.47 12.53
C SER A 269 -30.58 -43.47 11.60
N SER A 270 -30.22 -43.95 10.43
CA SER A 270 -29.58 -43.24 9.32
C SER A 270 -30.30 -41.92 8.98
N GLU A 271 -29.67 -40.81 9.32
CA GLU A 271 -30.01 -39.52 8.73
C GLU A 271 -29.51 -39.50 7.28
N ILE A 272 -30.46 -39.39 6.37
CA ILE A 272 -30.28 -39.09 4.96
C ILE A 272 -29.56 -37.73 4.91
N LYS A 273 -28.26 -37.76 4.60
CA LYS A 273 -27.52 -36.56 4.21
C LYS A 273 -28.19 -36.03 2.95
N THR A 274 -28.87 -34.90 3.08
CA THR A 274 -29.23 -34.07 1.94
C THR A 274 -27.91 -33.70 1.27
N GLU A 275 -27.56 -34.41 0.19
CA GLU A 275 -26.46 -34.03 -0.69
C GLU A 275 -26.75 -32.61 -1.15
N LYS A 276 -25.98 -31.68 -0.58
CA LYS A 276 -25.95 -30.29 -1.02
C LYS A 276 -25.42 -30.38 -2.44
N ILE A 277 -26.33 -30.29 -3.42
CA ILE A 277 -26.01 -30.27 -4.85
C ILE A 277 -24.92 -29.22 -5.03
N MET A 278 -23.68 -29.67 -5.20
CA MET A 278 -22.58 -28.77 -5.46
C MET A 278 -22.85 -28.17 -6.82
N PRO A 279 -22.83 -26.83 -6.97
CA PRO A 279 -22.96 -26.22 -8.28
C PRO A 279 -21.88 -26.82 -9.16
N VAL A 280 -22.30 -27.35 -10.31
CA VAL A 280 -21.38 -27.87 -11.33
C VAL A 280 -20.43 -26.72 -11.64
N PRO A 281 -19.10 -26.92 -11.51
CA PRO A 281 -18.14 -25.88 -11.82
C PRO A 281 -18.39 -25.35 -13.22
N GLU A 282 -18.43 -24.02 -13.37
CA GLU A 282 -18.41 -23.38 -14.69
C GLU A 282 -17.21 -23.88 -15.49
N ASP A 283 -17.23 -23.74 -16.81
CA ASP A 283 -16.09 -24.09 -17.63
C ASP A 283 -14.86 -23.20 -17.30
N PHE A 284 -13.65 -23.69 -17.57
CA PHE A 284 -12.43 -22.94 -17.26
C PHE A 284 -12.42 -21.61 -18.02
N GLU A 285 -12.72 -21.67 -19.31
CA GLU A 285 -12.74 -20.56 -20.25
C GLU A 285 -13.79 -19.51 -19.86
N ASP A 286 -15.00 -19.95 -19.53
CA ASP A 286 -16.10 -19.07 -19.10
C ASP A 286 -15.79 -18.33 -17.80
N THR A 287 -15.16 -19.02 -16.83
CA THR A 287 -14.72 -18.37 -15.59
C THR A 287 -13.72 -17.24 -15.87
N ILE A 288 -12.74 -17.49 -16.76
CA ILE A 288 -11.73 -16.48 -17.13
C ILE A 288 -12.40 -15.30 -17.88
N ARG A 289 -13.31 -15.57 -18.82
CA ARG A 289 -14.09 -14.53 -19.53
C ARG A 289 -14.90 -13.68 -18.56
N ASN A 290 -15.66 -14.29 -17.67
CA ASN A 290 -16.50 -13.61 -16.67
C ASN A 290 -15.68 -12.66 -15.77
N ILE A 291 -14.42 -12.99 -15.49
CA ILE A 291 -13.54 -12.14 -14.69
C ILE A 291 -12.98 -10.97 -15.52
N LEU A 292 -12.67 -11.16 -16.80
CA LEU A 292 -12.03 -10.15 -17.65
C LEU A 292 -13.01 -9.27 -18.44
N GLU A 293 -14.24 -9.73 -18.67
CA GLU A 293 -15.22 -9.05 -19.51
C GLU A 293 -15.55 -7.64 -18.98
N GLY A 294 -15.46 -6.65 -19.87
CA GLY A 294 -15.73 -5.24 -19.55
C GLY A 294 -14.71 -4.59 -18.61
N ARG A 295 -13.54 -5.19 -18.40
CA ARG A 295 -12.48 -4.64 -17.54
C ARG A 295 -11.27 -4.20 -18.36
N GLU A 296 -10.58 -3.17 -17.87
CA GLU A 296 -9.27 -2.76 -18.39
C GLU A 296 -8.21 -3.85 -18.12
N PRO A 297 -7.12 -3.90 -18.93
CA PRO A 297 -6.02 -4.82 -18.70
C PRO A 297 -5.51 -4.75 -17.26
N MET A 298 -5.43 -5.90 -16.58
CA MET A 298 -5.05 -5.97 -15.17
C MET A 298 -3.79 -6.79 -14.96
N LYS A 299 -3.04 -6.52 -13.89
CA LYS A 299 -1.84 -7.30 -13.57
C LYS A 299 -2.19 -8.76 -13.30
N LEU A 300 -1.37 -9.70 -13.75
CA LEU A 300 -1.59 -11.13 -13.53
C LEU A 300 -1.70 -11.52 -12.05
N ALA A 301 -0.97 -10.82 -11.16
CA ALA A 301 -1.09 -11.01 -9.71
C ALA A 301 -2.45 -10.55 -9.16
N VAL A 302 -3.04 -9.49 -9.74
CA VAL A 302 -4.38 -9.00 -9.38
C VAL A 302 -5.43 -9.96 -9.94
N PHE A 303 -5.23 -10.49 -11.14
CA PHE A 303 -6.10 -11.49 -11.74
C PHE A 303 -6.27 -12.74 -10.86
N GLY A 304 -5.17 -13.26 -10.30
CA GLY A 304 -5.24 -14.39 -9.35
C GLY A 304 -6.06 -14.09 -8.08
N HIS A 305 -6.10 -12.82 -7.64
CA HIS A 305 -6.94 -12.40 -6.52
C HIS A 305 -8.41 -12.29 -6.90
N GLU A 306 -8.72 -11.70 -8.06
CA GLU A 306 -10.08 -11.61 -8.60
C GLU A 306 -10.69 -13.00 -8.84
N LEU A 307 -9.88 -13.94 -9.34
CA LEU A 307 -10.26 -15.35 -9.47
C LEU A 307 -10.68 -15.95 -8.13
N LYS A 308 -9.92 -15.69 -7.05
CA LYS A 308 -10.28 -16.17 -5.72
C LYS A 308 -11.62 -15.58 -5.24
N ILE A 309 -11.82 -14.28 -5.43
CA ILE A 309 -13.08 -13.60 -5.07
C ILE A 309 -14.25 -14.23 -5.85
N TYR A 310 -14.05 -14.48 -7.14
CA TYR A 310 -15.04 -15.11 -7.99
C TYR A 310 -15.45 -16.51 -7.48
N GLN A 311 -14.47 -17.34 -7.08
CA GLN A 311 -14.73 -18.65 -6.49
C GLN A 311 -15.48 -18.56 -5.14
N GLU A 312 -15.13 -17.58 -4.30
CA GLU A 312 -15.81 -17.32 -3.02
C GLU A 312 -17.28 -16.89 -3.24
N MET A 313 -17.53 -16.01 -4.23
CA MET A 313 -18.88 -15.57 -4.59
C MET A 313 -19.77 -16.72 -5.10
N ASN A 314 -19.16 -17.66 -5.82
CA ASN A 314 -19.84 -18.87 -6.32
C ASN A 314 -19.84 -20.04 -5.33
N GLN A 315 -19.41 -19.82 -4.07
CA GLN A 315 -19.42 -20.82 -3.00
C GLN A 315 -18.63 -22.10 -3.32
N TRP A 316 -17.50 -21.97 -4.02
CA TRP A 316 -16.64 -23.11 -4.31
C TRP A 316 -16.01 -23.66 -3.02
N GLY A 317 -15.92 -24.99 -2.90
CA GLY A 317 -15.42 -25.63 -1.67
C GLY A 317 -13.95 -25.33 -1.36
N HIS A 318 -13.15 -25.09 -2.40
CA HIS A 318 -11.76 -24.67 -2.30
C HIS A 318 -11.52 -23.47 -3.21
N THR A 319 -10.79 -22.47 -2.70
CA THR A 319 -10.53 -21.22 -3.41
C THR A 319 -9.05 -20.96 -3.57
N GLY A 320 -8.70 -20.11 -4.53
CA GLY A 320 -7.33 -19.80 -4.92
C GLY A 320 -6.92 -20.49 -6.22
N THR A 321 -5.81 -20.03 -6.77
CA THR A 321 -5.30 -20.45 -8.07
C THR A 321 -4.98 -21.94 -8.15
N GLU A 322 -4.37 -22.54 -7.12
CA GLU A 322 -4.09 -23.98 -7.11
C GLU A 322 -5.39 -24.80 -7.14
N ALA A 323 -6.38 -24.41 -6.32
CA ALA A 323 -7.68 -25.07 -6.28
C ALA A 323 -8.44 -24.96 -7.61
N PHE A 324 -8.42 -23.77 -8.22
CA PHE A 324 -8.98 -23.54 -9.55
C PHE A 324 -8.34 -24.48 -10.58
N LEU A 325 -7.02 -24.51 -10.65
CA LEU A 325 -6.29 -25.33 -11.62
C LEU A 325 -6.58 -26.82 -11.46
N VAL A 326 -6.57 -27.34 -10.24
CA VAL A 326 -6.90 -28.75 -9.96
C VAL A 326 -8.34 -29.07 -10.36
N MET A 327 -9.28 -28.17 -10.07
CA MET A 327 -10.69 -28.36 -10.42
C MET A 327 -10.91 -28.49 -11.93
N HIS A 328 -10.10 -27.80 -12.74
CA HIS A 328 -10.15 -27.87 -14.20
C HIS A 328 -9.13 -28.84 -14.81
N GLY A 329 -8.64 -29.81 -14.03
CA GLY A 329 -7.80 -30.91 -14.53
C GLY A 329 -6.32 -30.57 -14.74
N PHE A 330 -5.84 -29.43 -14.29
CA PHE A 330 -4.41 -29.09 -14.34
C PHE A 330 -3.65 -29.63 -13.11
N ASN A 331 -2.36 -29.89 -13.30
CA ASN A 331 -1.46 -30.23 -12.19
C ASN A 331 -1.29 -29.04 -11.25
N LYS A 332 -1.16 -29.28 -9.93
CA LYS A 332 -0.88 -28.25 -8.91
C LYS A 332 0.38 -27.41 -9.19
N LYS A 333 1.37 -28.00 -9.87
CA LYS A 333 2.61 -27.32 -10.30
C LYS A 333 2.44 -26.51 -11.58
N TYR A 334 1.30 -26.62 -12.26
CA TYR A 334 1.00 -25.86 -13.45
C TYR A 334 0.73 -24.40 -13.06
N GLY A 335 1.34 -23.44 -13.74
CA GLY A 335 1.14 -22.02 -13.43
C GLY A 335 -0.12 -21.48 -14.10
N LEU A 336 -0.85 -20.58 -13.44
CA LEU A 336 -2.08 -19.96 -13.99
C LEU A 336 -1.87 -19.35 -15.38
N LYS A 337 -0.76 -18.62 -15.57
CA LYS A 337 -0.37 -18.07 -16.86
C LYS A 337 -0.33 -19.14 -17.96
N LYS A 338 0.33 -20.26 -17.66
CA LYS A 338 0.48 -21.37 -18.61
C LYS A 338 -0.86 -22.02 -18.90
N ALA A 339 -1.73 -22.17 -17.89
CA ALA A 339 -3.07 -22.74 -18.07
C ALA A 339 -3.92 -21.89 -19.01
N ILE A 340 -3.95 -20.58 -18.78
CA ILE A 340 -4.72 -19.64 -19.62
C ILE A 340 -4.20 -19.66 -21.06
N LEU A 341 -2.88 -19.54 -21.26
CA LEU A 341 -2.29 -19.59 -22.62
C LEU A 341 -2.49 -20.94 -23.32
N SER A 342 -2.63 -22.04 -22.56
CA SER A 342 -2.88 -23.37 -23.11
C SER A 342 -4.33 -23.59 -23.54
N LYS A 343 -5.30 -22.90 -22.92
CA LYS A 343 -6.73 -23.08 -23.19
C LYS A 343 -7.34 -21.98 -24.03
N MET A 344 -6.79 -20.78 -23.96
CA MET A 344 -7.35 -19.57 -24.58
C MET A 344 -6.27 -18.75 -25.34
N PRO A 345 -5.44 -19.36 -26.22
CA PRO A 345 -4.37 -18.64 -26.91
C PRO A 345 -4.89 -17.50 -27.81
N ASP A 346 -6.08 -17.69 -28.37
CA ASP A 346 -6.66 -16.77 -29.36
C ASP A 346 -7.58 -15.72 -28.74
N GLU A 347 -7.99 -15.90 -27.49
CA GLU A 347 -8.91 -14.98 -26.79
C GLU A 347 -8.21 -14.09 -25.77
N ILE A 348 -7.01 -14.46 -25.32
CA ILE A 348 -6.31 -13.75 -24.24
C ILE A 348 -5.00 -13.15 -24.75
N MET A 349 -4.71 -11.95 -24.26
CA MET A 349 -3.45 -11.26 -24.48
C MET A 349 -2.75 -11.05 -23.13
N ILE A 350 -1.48 -11.49 -23.03
CA ILE A 350 -0.65 -11.28 -21.85
C ILE A 350 0.61 -10.51 -22.23
N GLU A 351 0.71 -9.26 -21.78
CA GLU A 351 1.79 -8.33 -22.15
C GLU A 351 2.73 -8.04 -20.99
N GLY A 352 3.93 -7.53 -21.32
CA GLY A 352 4.92 -7.06 -20.35
C GLY A 352 5.83 -8.15 -19.77
N VAL A 353 6.80 -7.71 -18.96
CA VAL A 353 7.84 -8.57 -18.37
C VAL A 353 7.49 -8.92 -16.92
N ALA A 354 7.74 -10.17 -16.52
CA ALA A 354 7.54 -10.59 -15.13
C ALA A 354 8.36 -9.70 -14.16
N PRO A 355 7.79 -9.27 -13.02
CA PRO A 355 6.47 -9.62 -12.47
C PRO A 355 5.32 -8.66 -12.87
N ARG A 356 5.56 -7.73 -13.81
CA ARG A 356 4.62 -6.66 -14.18
C ARG A 356 3.73 -7.02 -15.37
N GLN A 357 3.45 -8.31 -15.58
CA GLN A 357 2.65 -8.74 -16.72
C GLN A 357 1.18 -8.38 -16.54
N THR A 358 0.54 -7.92 -17.61
CA THR A 358 -0.89 -7.61 -17.68
C THR A 358 -1.63 -8.68 -18.48
N ILE A 359 -2.91 -8.89 -18.18
CA ILE A 359 -3.80 -9.82 -18.87
C ILE A 359 -5.09 -9.09 -19.25
N SER A 360 -5.56 -9.31 -20.48
CA SER A 360 -6.83 -8.81 -21.01
C SER A 360 -7.41 -9.79 -22.04
N LEU A 361 -8.71 -9.65 -22.32
CA LEU A 361 -9.33 -10.29 -23.48
C LEU A 361 -8.86 -9.56 -24.75
N LYS A 362 -8.52 -10.32 -25.80
CA LYS A 362 -8.36 -9.78 -27.15
C LYS A 362 -9.73 -9.27 -27.59
N MET A 363 -9.81 -7.99 -27.96
CA MET A 363 -11.00 -7.51 -28.63
C MET A 363 -11.10 -8.28 -29.94
N LYS A 364 -12.23 -8.92 -30.21
CA LYS A 364 -12.51 -9.38 -31.56
C LYS A 364 -12.49 -8.11 -32.39
N GLU A 365 -11.42 -7.92 -33.17
CA GLU A 365 -11.45 -6.99 -34.28
C GLU A 365 -12.68 -7.44 -35.07
N GLU A 366 -13.74 -6.64 -35.02
CA GLU A 366 -14.85 -6.82 -35.94
C GLU A 366 -14.17 -6.75 -37.30
N GLU A 367 -14.07 -7.90 -37.99
CA GLU A 367 -13.58 -7.98 -39.35
C GLU A 367 -14.43 -7.02 -40.17
N SER A 368 -13.94 -5.78 -40.27
CA SER A 368 -14.48 -4.80 -41.17
C SER A 368 -14.16 -5.35 -42.54
N VAL A 369 -15.16 -5.96 -43.15
CA VAL A 369 -15.19 -6.29 -44.56
C VAL A 369 -14.92 -4.98 -45.30
N HIS A 370 -13.66 -4.73 -45.62
CA HIS A 370 -13.26 -3.66 -46.51
C HIS A 370 -12.57 -4.30 -47.70
N GLU A 371 -13.33 -4.31 -48.78
CA GLU A 371 -12.92 -4.60 -50.14
C GLU A 371 -11.61 -3.90 -50.50
N GLU A 372 -10.81 -4.62 -51.27
CA GLU A 372 -9.74 -4.10 -52.12
C GLU A 372 -10.16 -2.79 -52.79
N THR A 373 -9.47 -1.67 -52.56
CA THR A 373 -9.14 -0.75 -53.67
C THR A 373 -8.04 0.26 -53.33
N VAL A 374 -7.16 0.43 -54.33
CA VAL A 374 -6.33 1.60 -54.68
C VAL A 374 -5.01 1.81 -53.91
N GLN A 375 -3.94 1.56 -54.67
CA GLN A 375 -2.60 2.13 -54.54
C GLN A 375 -2.67 3.66 -54.71
N GLU A 376 -2.16 4.43 -53.75
CA GLU A 376 -1.88 5.86 -53.97
C GLU A 376 -0.46 6.25 -53.51
N GLU A 377 0.30 6.65 -54.52
CA GLU A 377 1.42 7.58 -54.59
C GLU A 377 2.08 8.10 -53.30
N ILE A 378 3.37 7.75 -53.21
CA ILE A 378 4.37 8.29 -52.29
C ILE A 378 4.81 9.67 -52.81
N VAL A 379 4.49 10.73 -52.07
CA VAL A 379 5.09 12.07 -52.25
C VAL A 379 6.35 12.15 -51.39
N GLN A 380 7.49 12.36 -52.06
CA GLN A 380 8.80 12.55 -51.43
C GLN A 380 8.87 13.89 -50.68
N GLU A 381 9.12 13.83 -49.38
CA GLU A 381 9.48 14.95 -48.52
C GLU A 381 11.01 15.13 -48.52
N PRO A 382 11.55 16.37 -48.64
CA PRO A 382 12.96 16.60 -48.93
C PRO A 382 13.89 16.28 -47.76
N ALA A 383 15.00 15.65 -48.10
CA ALA A 383 16.09 15.20 -47.24
C ALA A 383 16.57 16.29 -46.25
N LEU A 384 16.29 16.05 -44.96
CA LEU A 384 16.97 16.68 -43.85
C LEU A 384 18.34 15.99 -43.70
N GLN A 385 19.40 16.79 -43.78
CA GLN A 385 20.79 16.35 -43.67
C GLN A 385 21.02 15.55 -42.38
N ASP A 386 21.44 14.30 -42.55
CA ASP A 386 21.91 13.41 -41.47
C ASP A 386 23.00 14.12 -40.65
N GLN A 387 22.67 14.43 -39.40
CA GLN A 387 23.71 14.64 -38.41
C GLN A 387 24.41 13.29 -38.18
N PRO A 388 25.74 13.25 -38.06
CA PRO A 388 26.45 12.00 -37.77
C PRO A 388 25.86 11.42 -36.49
N GLU A 389 25.18 10.27 -36.60
CA GLU A 389 24.68 9.53 -35.46
C GLU A 389 25.86 9.31 -34.50
N GLU A 390 25.81 9.95 -33.33
CA GLU A 390 26.80 9.71 -32.29
C GLU A 390 26.78 8.20 -32.00
N PRO A 391 27.94 7.53 -32.01
CA PRO A 391 28.00 6.09 -31.82
C PRO A 391 27.36 5.74 -30.48
N LEU A 392 26.25 4.99 -30.54
CA LEU A 392 25.57 4.45 -29.36
C LEU A 392 26.60 3.69 -28.51
N ILE A 393 26.94 4.26 -27.36
CA ILE A 393 27.88 3.64 -26.42
C ILE A 393 27.27 2.32 -25.96
N GLU A 394 27.86 1.20 -26.36
CA GLU A 394 27.43 -0.12 -25.93
C GLU A 394 27.71 -0.28 -24.43
N LEU A 395 26.64 -0.36 -23.63
CA LEU A 395 26.75 -0.58 -22.19
C LEU A 395 27.02 -2.05 -21.92
N ASN A 396 28.22 -2.35 -21.46
CA ASN A 396 28.65 -3.70 -21.13
C ASN A 396 29.29 -3.75 -19.73
N LEU A 397 29.81 -4.92 -19.34
CA LEU A 397 30.43 -5.10 -18.03
C LEU A 397 31.63 -4.17 -17.79
N GLN A 398 32.40 -3.85 -18.84
CA GLN A 398 33.53 -2.93 -18.73
C GLN A 398 33.04 -1.50 -18.44
N SER A 399 31.94 -1.07 -19.07
CA SER A 399 31.30 0.22 -18.77
C SER A 399 30.88 0.32 -17.31
N PHE A 400 30.35 -0.77 -16.73
CA PHE A 400 30.02 -0.83 -15.30
C PHE A 400 31.27 -0.73 -14.41
N GLN A 401 32.32 -1.49 -14.73
CA GLN A 401 33.58 -1.46 -13.97
C GLN A 401 34.22 -0.08 -13.99
N ALA A 402 34.34 0.54 -15.18
CA ALA A 402 34.91 1.87 -15.36
C ALA A 402 34.13 2.93 -14.56
N ALA A 403 32.80 2.92 -14.63
CA ALA A 403 31.96 3.85 -13.89
C ALA A 403 32.08 3.65 -12.36
N CYS A 404 32.17 2.42 -11.87
CA CYS A 404 32.38 2.15 -10.45
C CYS A 404 33.72 2.70 -9.96
N ILE A 405 34.80 2.49 -10.71
CA ILE A 405 36.14 2.99 -10.37
C ILE A 405 36.16 4.53 -10.37
N ALA A 406 35.53 5.16 -11.36
CA ALA A 406 35.46 6.61 -11.46
C ALA A 406 34.79 7.28 -10.25
N VAL A 407 33.81 6.61 -9.62
CA VAL A 407 33.09 7.16 -8.47
C VAL A 407 33.65 6.74 -7.11
N ILE A 408 34.44 5.66 -7.03
CA ILE A 408 35.07 5.17 -5.78
C ILE A 408 36.49 5.72 -5.67
N ASN A 409 36.60 7.00 -5.33
CA ASN A 409 37.87 7.69 -5.10
C ASN A 409 38.22 7.86 -3.60
N GLU A 410 37.29 7.55 -2.71
CA GLU A 410 37.44 7.63 -1.26
C GLU A 410 36.50 6.61 -0.57
N PRO A 411 36.78 6.21 0.69
CA PRO A 411 35.88 5.37 1.46
C PRO A 411 34.49 5.99 1.61
N MET A 412 33.43 5.24 1.27
CA MET A 412 32.06 5.75 1.31
C MET A 412 31.01 4.70 1.68
N SER A 413 29.85 5.20 2.11
CA SER A 413 28.68 4.35 2.39
C SER A 413 28.03 3.83 1.10
N PRO A 414 27.32 2.69 1.13
CA PRO A 414 26.55 2.16 0.02
C PRO A 414 25.52 3.14 -0.55
N ALA A 415 24.94 4.00 0.30
CA ALA A 415 24.00 5.02 -0.13
C ALA A 415 24.69 6.12 -0.94
N THR A 416 25.85 6.59 -0.46
CA THR A 416 26.69 7.57 -1.18
C THR A 416 27.15 7.01 -2.52
N PHE A 417 27.63 5.77 -2.53
CA PHE A 417 28.05 5.07 -3.75
C PHE A 417 26.91 4.97 -4.78
N ALA A 418 25.72 4.52 -4.37
CA ALA A 418 24.58 4.41 -5.28
C ALA A 418 24.15 5.76 -5.86
N LEU A 419 24.25 6.85 -5.09
CA LEU A 419 23.97 8.20 -5.58
C LEU A 419 25.02 8.67 -6.59
N ARG A 420 26.31 8.53 -6.27
CA ARG A 420 27.41 8.93 -7.18
C ARG A 420 27.40 8.13 -8.47
N LEU A 421 27.21 6.82 -8.39
CA LEU A 421 27.12 5.94 -9.57
C LEU A 421 25.91 6.30 -10.44
N GLY A 422 24.75 6.59 -9.83
CA GLY A 422 23.56 7.01 -10.60
C GLY A 422 23.75 8.35 -11.31
N ALA A 423 24.37 9.32 -10.62
CA ALA A 423 24.71 10.62 -11.22
C ALA A 423 25.69 10.46 -12.39
N HIS A 424 26.76 9.67 -12.21
CA HIS A 424 27.74 9.39 -13.26
C HIS A 424 27.12 8.66 -14.45
N ALA A 425 26.30 7.63 -14.19
CA ALA A 425 25.60 6.88 -15.22
C ALA A 425 24.61 7.75 -16.01
N SER A 426 23.96 8.72 -15.36
CA SER A 426 23.00 9.61 -16.05
C SER A 426 23.70 10.52 -17.07
N VAL A 427 24.95 10.93 -16.78
CA VAL A 427 25.79 11.66 -17.74
C VAL A 427 26.18 10.76 -18.91
N LEU A 428 26.57 9.51 -18.64
CA LEU A 428 26.96 8.56 -19.69
C LEU A 428 25.80 8.15 -20.62
N CYS A 429 24.59 8.02 -20.08
CA CYS A 429 23.43 7.50 -20.80
C CYS A 429 22.51 8.60 -21.34
N LEU A 430 22.88 9.87 -21.19
CA LEU A 430 22.07 11.05 -21.55
C LEU A 430 20.62 10.99 -21.03
N SER A 431 20.40 10.32 -19.90
CA SER A 431 19.07 10.06 -19.33
C SER A 431 19.15 9.81 -17.83
N GLU A 432 18.12 10.20 -17.08
CA GLU A 432 18.07 9.94 -15.63
C GLU A 432 17.96 8.43 -15.36
N ILE A 433 19.07 7.84 -14.88
CA ILE A 433 19.14 6.41 -14.58
C ILE A 433 19.63 6.16 -13.15
N SER A 434 18.96 5.26 -12.45
CA SER A 434 19.43 4.83 -11.13
C SER A 434 20.66 3.92 -11.26
N ALA A 435 21.55 3.92 -10.28
CA ALA A 435 22.72 3.03 -10.26
C ALA A 435 22.38 1.54 -10.47
N LYS A 436 21.21 1.09 -9.98
CA LYS A 436 20.76 -0.30 -10.15
C LYS A 436 20.30 -0.58 -11.59
N GLU A 437 19.61 0.37 -12.21
CA GLU A 437 19.17 0.24 -13.59
C GLU A 437 20.39 0.28 -14.54
N PHE A 438 21.33 1.19 -14.29
CA PHE A 438 22.60 1.25 -15.02
C PHE A 438 23.37 -0.08 -14.93
N ALA A 439 23.55 -0.63 -13.72
CA ALA A 439 24.19 -1.93 -13.56
C ALA A 439 23.50 -3.02 -14.38
N HIS A 440 22.16 -3.03 -14.41
CA HIS A 440 21.39 -3.99 -15.18
C HIS A 440 21.58 -3.83 -16.70
N GLN A 441 21.62 -2.59 -17.20
CA GLN A 441 21.92 -2.31 -18.61
C GLN A 441 23.33 -2.78 -19.00
N CYS A 442 24.28 -2.72 -18.08
CA CYS A 442 25.62 -3.28 -18.24
C CYS A 442 25.72 -4.80 -18.07
N GLY A 443 24.60 -5.53 -17.98
CA GLY A 443 24.57 -7.00 -17.91
C GLY A 443 24.62 -7.59 -16.50
N ILE A 444 24.55 -6.78 -15.43
CA ILE A 444 24.46 -7.29 -14.06
C ILE A 444 23.05 -7.87 -13.79
N ALA A 445 22.99 -9.07 -13.23
CA ALA A 445 21.71 -9.72 -12.93
C ALA A 445 20.82 -8.88 -11.99
N LYS A 446 19.52 -8.73 -12.32
CA LYS A 446 18.54 -7.93 -11.52
C LYS A 446 18.41 -8.36 -10.06
N SER A 447 18.71 -9.63 -9.77
CA SER A 447 18.67 -10.21 -8.43
C SER A 447 19.86 -9.84 -7.56
N TRP A 448 20.91 -9.23 -8.12
CA TRP A 448 22.10 -8.86 -7.36
C TRP A 448 21.94 -7.47 -6.73
N SER A 449 22.51 -7.33 -5.53
CA SER A 449 22.71 -6.02 -4.92
C SER A 449 23.97 -5.38 -5.51
N LEU A 450 24.05 -4.04 -5.49
CA LEU A 450 25.26 -3.34 -5.93
C LEU A 450 26.51 -3.79 -5.17
N LEU A 451 26.40 -4.08 -3.86
CA LEU A 451 27.51 -4.62 -3.07
C LEU A 451 27.96 -6.01 -3.55
N LYS A 452 27.01 -6.87 -3.95
CA LYS A 452 27.34 -8.18 -4.53
C LYS A 452 28.05 -8.02 -5.88
N SER A 453 27.58 -7.07 -6.70
CA SER A 453 28.21 -6.77 -8.00
C SER A 453 29.63 -6.25 -7.84
N LEU A 454 29.87 -5.34 -6.90
CA LEU A 454 31.22 -4.85 -6.56
C LEU A 454 32.14 -6.00 -6.15
N ARG A 455 31.71 -6.83 -5.19
CA ARG A 455 32.50 -7.99 -4.72
C ARG A 455 32.80 -9.03 -5.79
N THR A 456 31.97 -9.11 -6.83
CA THR A 456 32.14 -10.13 -7.87
C THR A 456 32.95 -9.62 -9.06
N HIS A 457 32.78 -8.35 -9.42
CA HIS A 457 33.36 -7.80 -10.65
C HIS A 457 34.48 -6.78 -10.43
N LEU A 458 34.71 -6.36 -9.17
CA LEU A 458 35.74 -5.37 -8.81
C LEU A 458 36.50 -5.74 -7.53
N SER A 459 36.54 -7.02 -7.14
CA SER A 459 37.25 -7.46 -5.92
C SER A 459 38.76 -7.21 -5.95
N ASP A 460 39.33 -7.04 -7.15
CA ASP A 460 40.73 -6.73 -7.41
C ASP A 460 41.05 -5.23 -7.35
N ARG A 461 40.04 -4.35 -7.21
CA ARG A 461 40.21 -2.88 -7.18
C ARG A 461 39.47 -2.18 -6.04
N VAL A 462 38.44 -2.83 -5.48
CA VAL A 462 37.54 -2.25 -4.47
C VAL A 462 37.38 -3.20 -3.29
N VAL A 463 37.57 -2.67 -2.09
CA VAL A 463 37.24 -3.37 -0.84
C VAL A 463 35.83 -3.01 -0.41
N VAL A 464 35.04 -4.03 -0.03
CA VAL A 464 33.69 -3.85 0.52
C VAL A 464 33.61 -4.51 1.89
N ASP A 465 33.94 -3.75 2.92
CA ASP A 465 33.89 -4.19 4.31
C ASP A 465 32.46 -4.02 4.89
N GLY A 466 32.00 -4.95 5.74
CA GLY A 466 30.67 -4.91 6.36
C GLY A 466 29.49 -5.45 5.52
N ILE A 467 28.25 -5.29 6.04
CA ILE A 467 27.03 -5.88 5.45
C ILE A 467 25.93 -4.83 5.33
N GLY A 468 25.18 -4.88 4.22
CA GLY A 468 23.98 -4.08 4.02
C GLY A 468 24.29 -2.58 3.99
N THR A 469 23.57 -1.78 4.77
CA THR A 469 23.75 -0.33 4.82
C THR A 469 24.95 0.11 5.67
N ALA A 470 25.50 -0.78 6.49
CA ALA A 470 26.66 -0.51 7.35
C ALA A 470 27.99 -0.84 6.67
N ALA A 471 27.96 -1.27 5.40
CA ALA A 471 29.18 -1.54 4.67
C ALA A 471 29.95 -0.25 4.36
N THR A 472 31.26 -0.37 4.15
CA THR A 472 32.16 0.67 3.65
C THR A 472 32.75 0.20 2.33
N ILE A 473 32.69 1.03 1.31
CA ILE A 473 33.23 0.78 -0.02
C ILE A 473 34.44 1.70 -0.20
N ALA A 474 35.62 1.15 -0.44
CA ALA A 474 36.86 1.91 -0.59
C ALA A 474 37.71 1.36 -1.74
N PRO A 475 38.54 2.17 -2.40
CA PRO A 475 39.57 1.66 -3.30
C PRO A 475 40.62 0.88 -2.48
N ILE A 476 41.20 -0.16 -3.06
CA ILE A 476 42.17 -1.02 -2.35
C ILE A 476 43.35 -0.22 -1.78
N ASP A 477 43.82 0.82 -2.48
CA ASP A 477 44.96 1.63 -2.03
C ASP A 477 44.65 2.52 -0.81
N SER A 478 43.39 2.60 -0.38
CA SER A 478 42.94 3.39 0.78
C SER A 478 42.46 2.54 1.96
N ALA A 479 42.48 1.21 1.84
CA ALA A 479 42.12 0.27 2.90
C ALA A 479 43.38 -0.23 3.60
#